data_AF-A0AAV2HXG3-F1
#
_entry.id   AF-A0AAV2HXG3-F1
#
_cell.length_a   1.000
_cell.length_b   1.000
_cell.length_c   1.000
_cell.angle_alpha   90.00
_cell.angle_beta   90.00
_cell.angle_gamma   90.00
#
_symmetry.space_group_name_H-M   'P 1'
#
loop_
_entity.id
_entity.type
_entity.pdbx_description
1 polymer ?
#
loop_
_entity_poly.entity_id
_entity_poly.type
_entity_poly.pdbx_seq_one_letter_code
_entity_poly.pdbx_strand_id
1 'polypeptide(L)'
;MAASIIKKKQKPKNRKTKIILEFDEKARVDYLKGFHKRKIDRKKLAREQQDKKILEERKELLKQARDLKNNQMRQQSVVIPEIEHLVNPEVYDLPEHTVTIANIGDVDFVGKAGLRLGQNTGSDKDSDDDTPATANPVQNKSLRQKLATCSNQLSSTKLKAKKMKKKHMLRQKFQTKRKGEKKGKKKKYK
;
A
#
# COMPACT_ATOMS: atom_id res chain seq x y z
N MET A 1 -82.12 2.39 -18.96
CA MET A 1 -81.50 1.33 -19.78
C MET A 1 -80.15 0.98 -19.20
N ALA A 2 -79.96 -0.24 -18.70
CA ALA A 2 -78.75 -0.65 -17.99
C ALA A 2 -77.66 -1.06 -18.99
N ALA A 3 -76.50 -0.40 -18.96
CA ALA A 3 -75.34 -0.78 -19.75
C ALA A 3 -74.69 -2.03 -19.15
N SER A 4 -74.72 -3.14 -19.89
CA SER A 4 -74.06 -4.39 -19.51
C SER A 4 -72.53 -4.24 -19.64
N ILE A 5 -71.83 -4.38 -18.51
CA ILE A 5 -70.37 -4.40 -18.49
C ILE A 5 -69.91 -5.75 -19.07
N ILE A 6 -69.59 -5.74 -20.37
CA ILE A 6 -69.05 -6.91 -21.08
C ILE A 6 -67.68 -7.24 -20.48
N LYS A 7 -67.61 -8.25 -19.62
CA LYS A 7 -66.34 -8.79 -19.11
C LYS A 7 -65.55 -9.38 -20.28
N LYS A 8 -64.50 -8.67 -20.71
CA LYS A 8 -63.54 -9.17 -21.72
C LYS A 8 -62.95 -10.50 -21.25
N LYS A 9 -63.12 -11.57 -22.04
CA LYS A 9 -62.48 -12.87 -21.81
C LYS A 9 -60.96 -12.72 -21.91
N GLN A 10 -60.26 -12.94 -20.80
CA GLN A 10 -58.79 -12.90 -20.73
C GLN A 10 -58.20 -14.02 -21.61
N LYS A 11 -57.30 -13.67 -22.53
CA LYS A 11 -56.58 -14.65 -23.36
C LYS A 11 -55.68 -15.52 -22.47
N PRO A 12 -55.51 -16.82 -22.78
CA PRO A 12 -54.66 -17.70 -21.98
C PRO A 12 -53.20 -17.20 -21.99
N LYS A 13 -52.66 -16.88 -20.81
CA LYS A 13 -51.25 -16.47 -20.68
C LYS A 13 -50.33 -17.60 -21.15
N ASN A 14 -49.42 -17.29 -22.08
CA ASN A 14 -48.42 -18.23 -22.57
C ASN A 14 -47.57 -18.73 -21.40
N ARG A 15 -47.65 -20.04 -21.11
CA ARG A 15 -46.93 -20.65 -19.99
C ARG A 15 -45.42 -20.69 -20.22
N LYS A 16 -44.97 -20.61 -21.49
CA LYS A 16 -43.55 -20.64 -21.88
C LYS A 16 -42.79 -19.36 -21.48
N THR A 17 -43.48 -18.22 -21.37
CA THR A 17 -42.86 -16.93 -21.01
C THR A 17 -43.04 -16.59 -19.52
N LYS A 18 -43.44 -17.56 -18.69
CA LYS A 18 -43.61 -17.32 -17.25
C LYS A 18 -42.25 -17.33 -16.57
N ILE A 19 -41.93 -16.24 -15.88
CA ILE A 19 -40.80 -16.16 -14.96
C ILE A 19 -41.26 -16.81 -13.65
N ILE A 20 -40.64 -17.93 -13.28
CA ILE A 20 -40.90 -18.60 -12.01
C ILE A 20 -39.87 -18.06 -11.01
N LEU A 21 -40.38 -17.35 -10.01
CA LEU A 21 -39.56 -16.78 -8.95
C LEU A 21 -39.55 -17.77 -7.79
N GLU A 22 -38.55 -18.64 -7.77
CA GLU A 22 -38.35 -19.62 -6.71
C GLU A 22 -37.31 -19.10 -5.72
N PHE A 23 -37.65 -19.14 -4.43
CA PHE A 23 -36.71 -18.78 -3.39
C PHE A 23 -35.87 -20.01 -3.03
N ASP A 24 -34.55 -19.90 -3.21
CA ASP A 24 -33.64 -20.88 -2.65
C ASP A 24 -33.69 -20.77 -1.11
N GLU A 25 -34.29 -21.79 -0.48
CA GLU A 25 -34.44 -21.87 0.96
C GLU A 25 -33.09 -21.86 1.69
N LYS A 26 -32.03 -22.42 1.08
CA LYS A 26 -30.68 -22.43 1.66
C LYS A 26 -30.10 -21.02 1.67
N ALA A 27 -30.24 -20.28 0.57
CA ALA A 27 -29.84 -18.88 0.49
C ALA A 27 -30.64 -18.01 1.47
N ARG A 28 -31.94 -18.27 1.64
CA ARG A 28 -32.79 -17.59 2.63
C ARG A 28 -32.30 -17.84 4.05
N VAL A 29 -31.99 -19.09 4.40
CA VAL A 29 -31.49 -19.44 5.74
C VAL A 29 -30.14 -18.80 6.01
N ASP A 30 -29.22 -18.80 5.04
CA ASP A 30 -27.92 -18.14 5.19
C ASP A 30 -28.06 -16.61 5.27
N TYR A 31 -28.98 -16.01 4.51
CA TYR A 31 -29.28 -14.59 4.60
C TYR A 31 -29.83 -14.22 5.99
N LEU A 32 -30.80 -14.98 6.51
CA LEU A 32 -31.44 -14.72 7.81
C LEU A 32 -30.52 -15.04 9.00
N LYS A 33 -29.69 -16.08 8.94
CA LYS A 33 -28.77 -16.45 10.04
C LYS A 33 -27.39 -15.82 9.90
N GLY A 34 -27.06 -15.27 8.73
CA GLY A 34 -25.75 -14.73 8.37
C GLY A 34 -25.39 -13.37 8.96
N PHE A 35 -26.19 -12.80 9.88
CA PHE A 35 -25.87 -11.52 10.52
C PHE A 35 -24.49 -11.51 11.19
N HIS A 36 -24.11 -12.62 11.84
CA HIS A 36 -22.79 -12.74 12.45
C HIS A 36 -21.68 -12.73 11.40
N LYS A 37 -21.87 -13.44 10.28
CA LYS A 37 -20.95 -13.44 9.13
C LYS A 37 -20.78 -12.03 8.59
N ARG A 38 -21.88 -11.35 8.23
CA ARG A 38 -21.85 -9.96 7.75
C ARG A 38 -21.20 -8.99 8.74
N LYS A 39 -21.42 -9.18 10.04
CA LYS A 39 -20.78 -8.35 11.07
C LYS A 39 -19.26 -8.59 11.12
N ILE A 40 -18.80 -9.82 10.95
CA ILE A 40 -17.37 -10.14 10.84
C ILE A 40 -16.82 -9.54 9.54
N ASP A 41 -17.51 -9.69 8.42
CA ASP A 41 -17.05 -9.21 7.12
C ASP A 41 -16.90 -7.68 7.12
N ARG A 42 -17.89 -6.95 7.66
CA ARG A 42 -17.79 -5.49 7.83
C ARG A 42 -16.60 -5.10 8.71
N LYS A 43 -16.34 -5.82 9.80
CA LYS A 43 -15.17 -5.55 10.66
C LYS A 43 -13.85 -5.85 9.96
N LYS A 44 -13.81 -6.90 9.14
CA LYS A 44 -12.64 -7.27 8.34
C LYS A 44 -12.38 -6.20 7.27
N LEU A 45 -13.40 -5.80 6.54
CA LEU A 45 -13.32 -4.74 5.53
C LEU A 45 -12.83 -3.42 6.14
N ALA A 46 -13.40 -2.99 7.26
CA ALA A 46 -12.98 -1.78 7.95
C ALA A 46 -11.51 -1.83 8.37
N ARG A 47 -11.03 -2.99 8.85
CA ARG A 47 -9.62 -3.18 9.21
C ARG A 47 -8.72 -3.13 7.98
N GLU A 48 -9.08 -3.82 6.91
CA GLU A 48 -8.31 -3.81 5.65
C GLU A 48 -8.22 -2.41 5.05
N GLN A 49 -9.31 -1.64 5.10
CA GLN A 49 -9.32 -0.24 4.67
C GLN A 49 -8.40 0.63 5.54
N GLN A 50 -8.38 0.42 6.86
CA GLN A 50 -7.45 1.13 7.75
C GLN A 50 -5.98 0.75 7.47
N ASP A 51 -5.70 -0.54 7.31
CA ASP A 51 -4.34 -1.02 7.02
C ASP A 51 -3.84 -0.48 5.67
N LYS A 52 -4.70 -0.43 4.65
CA LYS A 52 -4.37 0.19 3.35
C LYS A 52 -4.02 1.66 3.47
N LYS A 53 -4.84 2.44 4.20
CA LYS A 53 -4.57 3.87 4.44
C LYS A 53 -3.21 4.10 5.12
N ILE A 54 -2.89 3.32 6.14
CA ILE A 54 -1.59 3.44 6.85
C ILE A 54 -0.41 3.08 5.92
N LEU A 55 -0.59 2.10 5.02
CA LEU A 55 0.45 1.74 4.04
C LEU A 55 0.64 2.83 2.98
N GLU A 56 -0.45 3.40 2.47
CA GLU A 56 -0.43 4.53 1.53
C GLU A 56 0.25 5.76 2.16
N GLU A 57 -0.14 6.14 3.38
CA GLU A 57 0.48 7.22 4.15
C GLU A 57 1.99 6.97 4.35
N ARG A 58 2.39 5.74 4.68
CA ARG A 58 3.80 5.37 4.81
C ARG A 58 4.55 5.54 3.49
N LYS A 59 3.97 5.11 2.37
CA LYS A 59 4.59 5.22 1.04
C LYS A 59 4.78 6.69 0.65
N GLU A 60 3.78 7.53 0.90
CA GLU A 60 3.86 8.97 0.65
C GLU A 60 4.94 9.64 1.51
N LEU A 61 5.01 9.32 2.80
CA LEU A 61 6.05 9.83 3.69
C LEU A 61 7.46 9.40 3.26
N LEU A 62 7.61 8.17 2.78
CA LEU A 62 8.89 7.67 2.28
C LEU A 62 9.30 8.39 0.99
N LYS A 63 8.34 8.64 0.10
CA LYS A 63 8.55 9.45 -1.11
C LYS A 63 8.97 10.87 -0.74
N GLN A 64 8.26 11.53 0.19
CA GLN A 64 8.64 12.86 0.67
C GLN A 64 10.05 12.88 1.27
N ALA A 65 10.41 11.87 2.05
CA ALA A 65 11.76 11.75 2.60
C ALA A 65 12.83 11.61 1.50
N ARG A 66 12.57 10.80 0.46
CA ARG A 66 13.45 10.66 -0.70
C ARG A 66 13.57 11.96 -1.48
N ASP A 67 12.46 12.64 -1.76
CA ASP A 67 12.44 13.89 -2.50
C ASP A 67 13.19 15.00 -1.76
N LEU A 68 13.04 15.09 -0.43
CA LEU A 68 13.81 16.02 0.40
C LEU A 68 15.29 15.71 0.37
N LYS A 69 15.68 14.43 0.49
CA LYS A 69 17.09 14.03 0.37
C LYS A 69 17.66 14.40 -1.00
N ASN A 70 16.93 14.13 -2.07
CA ASN A 70 17.36 14.47 -3.43
C ASN A 70 17.46 15.99 -3.63
N ASN A 71 16.54 16.78 -3.09
CA ASN A 71 16.61 18.24 -3.12
C ASN A 71 17.83 18.76 -2.33
N GLN A 72 18.09 18.21 -1.14
CA GLN A 72 19.27 18.56 -0.34
C GLN A 72 20.56 18.23 -1.08
N MET A 73 20.65 17.04 -1.70
CA MET A 73 21.81 16.66 -2.51
C MET A 73 21.98 17.60 -3.71
N ARG A 74 20.89 17.94 -4.42
CA ARG A 74 20.93 18.90 -5.53
C ARG A 74 21.41 20.28 -5.10
N GLN A 75 20.95 20.76 -3.94
CA GLN A 75 21.39 22.03 -3.36
C GLN A 75 22.85 21.99 -2.92
N GLN A 76 23.31 20.88 -2.35
CA GLN A 76 24.71 20.69 -1.95
C GLN A 76 25.66 20.46 -3.14
N SER A 77 25.17 19.92 -4.26
CA SER A 77 25.92 19.82 -5.50
C SER A 77 26.04 21.16 -6.25
N VAL A 78 25.40 22.22 -5.77
CA VAL A 78 25.62 23.57 -6.29
C VAL A 78 26.95 24.07 -5.70
N VAL A 79 28.00 23.79 -6.46
CA VAL A 79 29.31 24.47 -6.50
C VAL A 79 30.08 24.44 -5.17
N ILE A 80 31.05 23.52 -5.11
CA ILE A 80 32.18 23.63 -4.19
C ILE A 80 33.03 24.81 -4.71
N PRO A 81 33.24 25.89 -3.92
CA PRO A 81 33.97 27.08 -4.38
C PRO A 81 35.38 26.75 -4.89
N GLU A 82 36.01 25.71 -4.33
CA GLU A 82 37.33 25.23 -4.70
C GLU A 82 37.40 24.56 -6.09
N ILE A 83 36.27 24.29 -6.76
CA ILE A 83 36.22 23.61 -8.07
C ILE A 83 35.50 24.49 -9.10
N GLU A 84 34.92 25.62 -8.69
CA GLU A 84 34.14 26.51 -9.56
C GLU A 84 34.92 27.00 -10.78
N HIS A 85 36.21 27.31 -10.60
CA HIS A 85 37.13 27.71 -11.66
C HIS A 85 37.48 26.58 -12.65
N LEU A 86 37.29 25.31 -12.29
CA LEU A 86 37.47 24.16 -13.18
C LEU A 86 36.21 23.83 -14.00
N VAL A 87 35.05 24.35 -13.60
CA VAL A 87 33.76 24.10 -14.25
C VAL A 87 33.46 25.14 -15.32
N ASN A 88 33.87 26.39 -15.10
CA ASN A 88 33.65 27.47 -16.06
C ASN A 88 34.69 27.45 -17.18
N PRO A 89 34.30 27.54 -18.47
CA PRO A 89 35.24 27.54 -19.56
C PRO A 89 36.05 28.84 -19.57
N GLU A 90 37.37 28.73 -19.48
CA GLU A 90 38.28 29.86 -19.49
C GLU A 90 38.96 29.96 -20.86
N VAL A 91 38.84 31.13 -21.50
CA VAL A 91 39.39 31.39 -22.84
C VAL A 91 40.63 32.27 -22.71
N TYR A 92 41.76 31.75 -23.18
CA TYR A 92 43.02 32.47 -23.24
C TYR A 92 43.35 32.81 -24.69
N ASP A 93 43.44 34.10 -25.00
CA ASP A 93 43.90 34.60 -26.30
C ASP A 93 45.41 34.78 -26.26
N LEU A 94 46.14 33.89 -26.94
CA LEU A 94 47.57 34.01 -27.16
C LEU A 94 47.85 34.65 -28.53
N PRO A 95 49.07 35.18 -28.76
CA PRO A 95 49.39 35.92 -29.98
C PRO A 95 49.20 35.15 -31.30
N GLU A 96 49.31 33.82 -31.27
CA GLU A 96 49.14 32.98 -32.48
C GLU A 96 47.85 32.14 -32.48
N HIS A 97 47.19 31.92 -31.34
CA HIS A 97 46.05 31.02 -31.23
C HIS A 97 45.26 31.22 -29.93
N THR A 98 44.03 30.70 -29.88
CA THR A 98 43.14 30.78 -28.73
C THR A 98 43.03 29.40 -28.06
N VAL A 99 43.27 29.32 -26.75
CA VAL A 99 43.14 28.09 -25.96
C VAL A 99 41.92 28.18 -25.06
N THR A 100 40.98 27.26 -25.20
CA THR A 100 39.79 27.16 -24.34
C THR A 100 39.94 25.98 -23.39
N ILE A 101 40.03 26.25 -22.09
CA ILE A 101 40.03 25.20 -21.05
C ILE A 101 38.56 24.97 -20.69
N ALA A 102 38.01 23.81 -21.03
CA ALA A 102 36.62 23.44 -20.75
C ALA A 102 36.53 21.97 -20.31
N ASN A 103 35.40 21.59 -19.71
CA ASN A 103 35.15 20.21 -19.31
C ASN A 103 35.06 19.29 -20.55
N ILE A 104 35.63 18.09 -20.46
CA ILE A 104 35.64 17.08 -21.52
C ILE A 104 34.23 16.72 -21.99
N GLY A 105 33.21 16.87 -21.14
CA GLY A 105 31.82 16.61 -21.49
C GLY A 105 31.18 17.66 -22.43
N ASP A 106 31.69 18.89 -22.42
CA ASP A 106 31.12 20.03 -23.16
C ASP A 106 31.78 20.22 -24.54
N VAL A 107 33.01 19.74 -24.70
CA VAL A 107 33.76 19.80 -25.96
C VAL A 107 33.44 18.56 -26.81
N ASP A 108 32.83 18.78 -27.98
CA ASP A 108 32.50 17.73 -28.94
C ASP A 108 33.75 17.29 -29.73
N PHE A 109 34.58 16.42 -29.13
CA PHE A 109 35.77 15.84 -29.78
C PHE A 109 35.45 14.87 -30.92
N VAL A 110 34.19 14.47 -31.09
CA VAL A 110 33.77 13.45 -32.08
C VAL A 110 33.15 14.07 -33.33
N GLY A 111 32.99 15.40 -33.35
CA GLY A 111 32.70 16.18 -34.55
C GLY A 111 31.26 16.06 -35.04
N LYS A 112 30.37 16.96 -34.58
CA LYS A 112 29.11 17.45 -35.20
C LYS A 112 28.08 16.45 -35.78
N ALA A 113 28.31 15.13 -35.76
CA ALA A 113 27.45 14.15 -36.42
C ALA A 113 27.28 12.87 -35.58
N GLY A 114 26.55 12.99 -34.46
CA GLY A 114 25.44 12.07 -34.20
C GLY A 114 25.75 10.61 -33.83
N LEU A 115 26.97 10.23 -33.42
CA LEU A 115 27.24 8.86 -32.94
C LEU A 115 27.75 8.82 -31.49
N ARG A 116 27.03 9.47 -30.57
CA ARG A 116 27.21 9.31 -29.12
C ARG A 116 26.06 8.46 -28.58
N LEU A 117 26.37 7.31 -28.00
CA LEU A 117 25.47 6.66 -27.04
C LEU A 117 25.24 7.70 -25.92
N GLY A 118 24.00 8.18 -25.78
CA GLY A 118 23.65 9.29 -24.90
C GLY A 118 24.18 9.13 -23.46
N GLN A 119 24.23 10.24 -22.72
CA GLN A 119 24.60 10.19 -21.30
C GLN A 119 23.70 9.17 -20.57
N ASN A 120 24.32 8.25 -19.84
CA ASN A 120 23.60 7.26 -19.03
C ASN A 120 22.85 7.99 -17.92
N THR A 121 21.59 8.36 -18.17
CA THR A 121 20.69 8.79 -17.11
C THR A 121 20.23 7.51 -16.41
N GLY A 122 20.79 7.22 -15.24
CA GLY A 122 20.29 6.16 -14.38
C GLY A 122 18.84 6.47 -14.02
N SER A 123 17.89 5.92 -14.79
CA SER A 123 16.53 5.84 -14.33
C SER A 123 16.52 4.78 -13.23
N ASP A 124 16.53 5.22 -11.97
CA ASP A 124 16.23 4.38 -10.80
C ASP A 124 14.78 3.86 -10.92
N LYS A 125 14.55 2.97 -11.87
CA LYS A 125 13.36 2.13 -11.88
C LYS A 125 13.69 0.93 -11.03
N ASP A 126 13.05 0.94 -9.85
CA ASP A 126 12.74 -0.24 -9.06
C ASP A 126 13.96 -1.07 -8.61
N SER A 127 14.61 -0.59 -7.57
CA SER A 127 15.36 -1.46 -6.66
C SER A 127 14.79 -1.28 -5.26
N ASP A 128 13.87 -2.18 -4.91
CA ASP A 128 13.43 -2.44 -3.54
C ASP A 128 14.59 -3.04 -2.74
N ASP A 129 15.65 -2.26 -2.52
CA ASP A 129 16.75 -2.65 -1.65
C ASP A 129 16.60 -1.95 -0.29
N ASP A 130 16.05 -2.68 0.66
CA ASP A 130 16.05 -2.38 2.09
C ASP A 130 17.51 -2.44 2.62
N THR A 131 18.38 -1.55 2.17
CA THR A 131 19.68 -1.34 2.82
C THR A 131 19.53 -0.37 3.98
N PRO A 132 19.96 -0.73 5.20
CA PRO A 132 19.99 0.19 6.33
C PRO A 132 21.18 1.15 6.12
N ALA A 133 21.02 2.10 5.20
CA ALA A 133 21.96 3.20 5.04
C ALA A 133 22.01 3.97 6.37
N THR A 134 23.18 3.96 7.00
CA THR A 134 23.58 4.76 8.15
C THR A 134 23.34 6.25 7.83
N ALA A 135 22.14 6.71 8.15
CA ALA A 135 21.70 8.06 7.84
C ALA A 135 22.18 9.04 8.91
N ASN A 136 23.05 9.96 8.51
CA ASN A 136 23.26 11.23 9.18
C ASN A 136 21.90 11.85 9.58
N PRO A 137 21.80 12.47 10.77
CA PRO A 137 20.51 12.90 11.32
C PRO A 137 19.89 13.99 10.46
N VAL A 138 19.00 13.58 9.57
CA VAL A 138 18.15 14.48 8.77
C VAL A 138 17.40 15.38 9.76
N GLN A 139 17.58 16.70 9.61
CA GLN A 139 17.04 17.75 10.48
C GLN A 139 15.49 17.75 10.56
N ASN A 140 14.81 16.93 9.76
CA ASN A 140 13.35 16.79 9.71
C ASN A 140 12.83 15.77 10.74
N LYS A 141 12.96 16.10 12.03
CA LYS A 141 12.46 15.27 13.16
C LYS A 141 10.98 14.87 13.00
N SER A 142 10.18 15.74 12.35
CA SER A 142 8.75 15.54 12.13
C SER A 142 8.42 14.38 11.17
N LEU A 143 9.13 14.24 10.05
CA LEU A 143 8.90 13.15 9.08
C LEU A 143 9.29 11.79 9.65
N ARG A 144 10.42 11.74 10.35
CA ARG A 144 10.89 10.51 11.01
C ARG A 144 9.91 10.06 12.10
N GLN A 145 9.36 11.00 12.88
CA GLN A 145 8.31 10.69 13.85
C GLN A 145 7.04 10.15 13.17
N LYS A 146 6.58 10.78 12.08
CA LYS A 146 5.42 10.29 11.31
C LYS A 146 5.63 8.86 10.77
N LEU A 147 6.79 8.58 10.19
CA LEU A 147 7.15 7.23 9.73
C LEU A 147 7.17 6.21 10.88
N ALA A 148 7.75 6.57 12.03
CA ALA A 148 7.75 5.73 13.21
C ALA A 148 6.33 5.46 13.73
N THR A 149 5.45 6.47 13.73
CA THR A 149 4.05 6.29 14.15
C THR A 149 3.30 5.34 13.22
N CYS A 150 3.45 5.44 11.90
CA CYS A 150 2.85 4.50 10.95
C CYS A 150 3.35 3.06 11.16
N SER A 151 4.66 2.89 11.37
CA SER A 151 5.25 1.57 11.65
C SER A 151 4.73 0.97 12.97
N ASN A 152 4.62 1.79 14.02
CA ASN A 152 4.08 1.39 15.32
C ASN A 152 2.58 1.03 15.24
N GLN A 153 1.80 1.74 14.43
CA GLN A 153 0.40 1.39 14.21
C GLN A 153 0.28 -0.02 13.57
N LEU A 154 1.05 -0.31 12.53
CA LEU A 154 1.08 -1.62 11.86
C LEU A 154 1.60 -2.76 12.76
N SER A 155 2.55 -2.48 13.66
CA SER A 155 3.09 -3.50 14.57
C SER A 155 2.16 -3.75 15.77
N SER A 156 1.52 -2.70 16.29
CA SER A 156 0.60 -2.80 17.43
C SER A 156 -0.63 -3.66 17.12
N THR A 157 -1.14 -3.63 15.89
CA THR A 157 -2.24 -4.49 15.44
C THR A 157 -1.84 -5.97 15.46
N LYS A 158 -0.64 -6.29 14.97
CA LYS A 158 -0.06 -7.65 14.99
C LYS A 158 0.14 -8.15 16.43
N LEU A 159 0.63 -7.30 17.33
CA LEU A 159 0.83 -7.65 18.75
C LEU A 159 -0.50 -7.88 19.48
N LYS A 160 -1.50 -7.03 19.26
CA LYS A 160 -2.86 -7.22 19.80
C LYS A 160 -3.46 -8.55 19.32
N ALA A 161 -3.29 -8.89 18.04
CA ALA A 161 -3.74 -10.18 17.50
C ALA A 161 -3.04 -11.38 18.16
N LYS A 162 -1.72 -11.33 18.35
CA LYS A 162 -0.96 -12.37 19.07
C LYS A 162 -1.42 -12.53 20.52
N LYS A 163 -1.63 -11.43 21.26
CA LYS A 163 -2.16 -11.44 22.64
C LYS A 163 -3.55 -12.09 22.71
N MET A 164 -4.44 -11.75 21.78
CA MET A 164 -5.79 -12.34 21.71
C MET A 164 -5.75 -13.85 21.41
N LYS A 165 -4.88 -14.30 20.51
CA LYS A 165 -4.66 -15.74 20.25
C LYS A 165 -4.17 -16.47 21.50
N LYS A 166 -3.21 -15.91 22.24
CA LYS A 166 -2.71 -16.48 23.50
C LYS A 166 -3.83 -16.61 24.54
N LYS A 167 -4.65 -15.58 24.72
CA LYS A 167 -5.82 -15.61 25.62
C LYS A 167 -6.84 -16.67 25.22
N HIS A 168 -7.11 -16.80 23.92
CA HIS A 168 -8.01 -17.82 23.39
C HIS A 168 -7.51 -19.25 23.66
N MET A 169 -6.24 -19.52 23.37
CA MET A 169 -5.59 -20.81 23.65
C MET A 169 -5.64 -21.17 25.13
N LEU A 170 -5.38 -20.20 26.01
CA LEU A 170 -5.45 -20.39 27.46
C LEU A 170 -6.88 -20.75 27.90
N ARG A 171 -7.89 -20.03 27.39
CA ARG A 171 -9.31 -20.30 27.67
C ARG A 171 -9.75 -21.68 27.18
N GLN A 172 -9.28 -22.13 26.02
CA GLN A 172 -9.54 -23.50 25.54
C GLN A 172 -8.97 -24.55 26.49
N LYS A 173 -7.71 -24.40 26.94
CA LYS A 173 -7.07 -25.32 27.90
C LYS A 173 -7.83 -25.42 29.23
N PHE A 174 -8.38 -24.31 29.73
CA PHE A 174 -9.18 -24.34 30.96
C PHE A 174 -10.55 -25.00 30.79
N GLN A 175 -11.17 -24.88 29.62
CA GLN A 175 -12.46 -25.54 29.33
C GLN A 175 -12.33 -27.05 29.16
N THR A 176 -11.24 -27.54 28.56
CA THR A 176 -11.00 -28.98 28.40
C THR A 176 -10.74 -29.66 29.75
N LYS A 177 -9.98 -29.02 30.65
CA LYS A 177 -9.76 -29.52 32.03
C LYS A 177 -11.08 -29.66 32.81
N ARG A 178 -11.94 -28.64 32.78
CA ARG A 178 -13.25 -28.67 33.49
C ARG A 178 -14.23 -29.71 32.92
N LYS A 179 -14.16 -30.04 31.63
CA LYS A 179 -14.98 -31.12 31.03
C LYS A 179 -14.48 -32.52 31.42
N GLY A 180 -13.18 -32.70 31.62
CA GLY A 180 -12.59 -33.96 32.10
C GLY A 180 -13.03 -34.31 33.53
N GLU A 181 -12.97 -33.35 34.45
CA GLU A 181 -13.36 -33.56 35.86
C GLU A 181 -14.84 -33.93 36.04
N LYS A 182 -15.73 -33.36 35.22
CA LYS A 182 -17.17 -33.68 35.29
C LYS A 182 -17.52 -35.09 34.79
N LYS A 183 -16.67 -35.71 33.96
CA LYS A 183 -16.88 -37.09 33.50
C LYS A 183 -16.44 -38.14 34.54
N GLY A 184 -15.48 -37.82 35.41
CA GLY A 184 -15.03 -38.71 36.49
C GLY A 184 -16.05 -38.88 37.62
N LYS A 185 -16.85 -37.84 37.91
CA LYS A 185 -17.83 -37.87 39.01
C LYS A 185 -19.15 -38.60 38.69
N LYS A 186 -19.42 -38.93 37.42
CA LYS A 186 -20.66 -39.64 37.01
C LYS A 186 -20.55 -41.18 36.98
N LYS A 187 -19.39 -41.75 37.31
CA LYS A 187 -19.18 -43.22 37.29
C LYS A 187 -19.38 -43.93 38.63
N LYS A 188 -19.78 -43.23 39.70
CA LYS A 188 -19.99 -43.81 41.04
C LYS A 188 -21.48 -43.95 41.40
N TYR A 189 -22.28 -44.60 40.54
CA TYR A 189 -23.57 -45.17 40.93
C TYR A 189 -23.85 -46.32 39.96
N LYS A 190 -23.43 -47.52 40.36
CA LYS A 190 -23.94 -48.80 39.87
C LYS A 190 -23.71 -49.82 40.97
#